data_AF-A0A5K1BVV3-F1
#
_entry.id   AF-A0A5K1BVV3-F1
#
_cell.length_a   1.000
_cell.length_b   1.000
_cell.length_c   1.000
_cell.angle_alpha   90.00
_cell.angle_beta   90.00
_cell.angle_gamma   90.00
#
_symmetry.space_group_name_H-M   'P 1'
#
loop_
_entity.id
_entity.type
_entity.pdbx_description
1 polymer ?
#
loop_
_entity_poly.entity_id
_entity_poly.type
_entity_poly.pdbx_seq_one_letter_code
_entity_poly.pdbx_strand_id
1 'polypeptide(L)'
;VGCVVLYNGQGEFHSSTTSTLNYVVGQANLTVSNLRNFSNYLAAAKTITVDQVFLPADDQKKIDTIQTKLNSTANDLEYQTKQNSDGIRKLLDSV
;
A
#
# COMPACT_ATOMS: atom_id res chain seq x y z
N VAL A 1 -8.55 -42.63 7.31
CA VAL A 1 -8.44 -41.48 8.25
C VAL A 1 -7.45 -40.43 7.76
N GLY A 2 -6.21 -40.80 7.37
CA GLY A 2 -5.18 -39.84 6.91
C GLY A 2 -5.61 -38.86 5.80
N CYS A 3 -6.26 -39.33 4.73
CA CYS A 3 -6.69 -38.46 3.63
C CYS A 3 -7.77 -37.44 4.02
N VAL A 4 -8.64 -37.79 4.98
CA VAL A 4 -9.69 -36.88 5.49
C VAL A 4 -9.06 -35.76 6.30
N VAL A 5 -8.06 -36.08 7.14
CA VAL A 5 -7.28 -35.08 7.89
C VAL A 5 -6.53 -34.14 6.94
N LEU A 6 -5.92 -34.69 5.88
CA LEU A 6 -5.21 -33.91 4.87
C LEU A 6 -6.14 -32.98 4.09
N TYR A 7 -7.32 -33.45 3.66
CA TYR A 7 -8.30 -32.63 2.95
C TYR A 7 -8.81 -31.47 3.81
N ASN A 8 -9.14 -31.73 5.08
CA ASN A 8 -9.54 -30.67 6.00
C ASN A 8 -8.38 -29.68 6.25
N GLY A 9 -7.15 -30.18 6.39
CA GLY A 9 -5.96 -29.33 6.54
C GLY A 9 -5.70 -28.43 5.33
N GLN A 10 -5.87 -28.94 4.11
CA GLN A 10 -5.75 -28.15 2.88
C GLN A 10 -6.82 -27.04 2.81
N GLY A 11 -8.07 -27.35 3.12
CA GLY A 11 -9.16 -26.37 3.14
C GLY A 11 -8.92 -25.24 4.15
N GLU A 12 -8.55 -25.59 5.39
CA GLU A 12 -8.23 -24.61 6.43
C GLU A 12 -7.01 -23.75 6.09
N PHE A 13 -5.96 -24.37 5.53
CA PHE A 13 -4.76 -23.65 5.07
C PHE A 13 -5.09 -22.66 3.96
N HIS A 14 -5.87 -23.09 2.96
CA HIS A 14 -6.29 -22.25 1.84
C HIS A 14 -7.13 -21.06 2.33
N SER A 15 -8.13 -21.31 3.18
CA SER A 15 -9.00 -20.25 3.73
C SER A 15 -8.23 -19.26 4.61
N SER A 16 -7.39 -19.76 5.52
CA SER A 16 -6.61 -18.92 6.44
C SER A 16 -5.58 -18.08 5.70
N THR A 17 -4.91 -18.64 4.71
CA THR A 17 -3.92 -17.92 3.90
C THR A 17 -4.60 -16.88 3.01
N THR A 18 -5.75 -17.20 2.42
CA THR A 18 -6.55 -16.24 1.65
C THR A 18 -7.00 -15.06 2.51
N SER A 19 -7.46 -15.31 3.72
CA SER A 19 -7.87 -14.26 4.67
C SER A 19 -6.69 -13.37 5.08
N THR A 20 -5.54 -13.99 5.37
CA THR A 20 -4.29 -13.27 5.69
C THR A 20 -3.83 -12.41 4.52
N LEU A 21 -3.88 -12.93 3.29
CA LEU A 21 -3.51 -12.21 2.10
C LEU A 21 -4.42 -11.00 1.87
N ASN A 22 -5.73 -11.18 2.00
CA ASN A 22 -6.71 -10.09 1.87
C ASN A 22 -6.46 -8.98 2.90
N TYR A 23 -6.12 -9.35 4.14
CA TYR A 23 -5.75 -8.37 5.16
C TYR A 23 -4.51 -7.56 4.76
N VAL A 24 -3.43 -8.23 4.33
CA VAL A 24 -2.18 -7.55 3.92
C VAL A 24 -2.42 -6.62 2.72
N VAL A 25 -3.19 -7.06 1.72
CA VAL A 25 -3.59 -6.22 0.57
C VAL A 25 -4.39 -5.00 1.02
N GLY A 26 -5.34 -5.19 1.95
CA GLY A 26 -6.11 -4.10 2.54
C GLY A 26 -5.22 -3.07 3.24
N GLN A 27 -4.26 -3.52 4.06
CA GLN A 27 -3.32 -2.64 4.75
C GLN A 27 -2.41 -1.88 3.77
N ALA A 28 -1.97 -2.53 2.68
CA ALA A 28 -1.20 -1.86 1.64
C ALA A 28 -2.02 -0.77 0.95
N ASN A 29 -3.27 -1.05 0.58
CA ASN A 29 -4.16 -0.06 -0.04
C ASN A 29 -4.43 1.14 0.88
N LEU A 30 -4.65 0.90 2.18
CA LEU A 30 -4.77 1.96 3.18
C LEU A 30 -3.50 2.81 3.26
N THR A 31 -2.32 2.17 3.23
CA THR A 31 -1.04 2.86 3.24
C THR A 31 -0.84 3.72 1.99
N VAL A 32 -1.14 3.20 0.80
CA VAL A 32 -1.11 3.95 -0.47
C VAL A 32 -2.03 5.17 -0.40
N SER A 33 -3.26 5.00 0.11
CA SER A 33 -4.19 6.11 0.28
C SER A 33 -3.66 7.17 1.25
N ASN A 34 -3.04 6.76 2.36
CA ASN A 34 -2.44 7.68 3.32
C ASN A 34 -1.27 8.46 2.72
N LEU A 35 -0.41 7.80 1.92
CA LEU A 35 0.69 8.47 1.21
C LEU A 35 0.17 9.50 0.21
N ARG A 36 -0.90 9.19 -0.53
CA ARG A 36 -1.55 10.13 -1.46
C ARG A 36 -2.17 11.32 -0.73
N ASN A 37 -2.87 11.07 0.38
CA ASN A 37 -3.43 12.14 1.21
C ASN A 37 -2.35 13.04 1.80
N PHE A 38 -1.27 12.46 2.31
CA PHE A 38 -0.14 13.22 2.83
C PHE A 38 0.53 14.08 1.75
N SER A 39 0.68 13.54 0.53
CA SER A 39 1.15 14.31 -0.64
C SER A 39 0.24 15.50 -0.96
N ASN A 40 -1.09 15.33 -0.88
CA ASN A 40 -2.05 16.42 -1.07
C ASN A 40 -1.96 17.49 0.04
N TYR A 41 -1.76 17.08 1.30
CA TYR A 41 -1.56 18.03 2.40
C TYR A 41 -0.27 18.83 2.24
N LEU A 42 0.81 18.21 1.75
CA LEU A 42 2.03 18.92 1.41
C LEU A 42 1.81 19.92 0.27
N ALA A 43 1.01 19.57 -0.75
CA ALA A 43 0.65 20.49 -1.83
C ALA A 43 -0.07 21.72 -1.27
N ALA A 44 -1.06 21.51 -0.40
CA ALA A 44 -1.78 22.59 0.26
C ALA A 44 -0.83 23.44 1.10
N ALA A 45 0.00 22.82 1.94
CA ALA A 45 0.96 23.50 2.81
C ALA A 45 1.95 24.39 2.03
N LYS A 46 2.36 23.97 0.82
CA LYS A 46 3.22 24.77 -0.07
C LYS A 46 2.55 26.09 -0.51
N THR A 47 1.22 26.10 -0.60
CA THR A 47 0.41 27.24 -1.07
C THR A 47 -0.15 28.12 0.04
N ILE A 48 -0.14 27.64 1.30
CA ILE A 48 -0.62 28.42 2.44
C ILE A 48 0.27 29.64 2.64
N THR A 49 -0.35 30.82 2.70
CA THR A 49 0.28 32.08 3.10
C THR A 49 -0.29 32.51 4.44
N VAL A 50 0.59 32.75 5.42
CA VAL A 50 0.22 33.37 6.71
C VAL A 50 0.87 34.74 6.73
N ASP A 51 0.07 35.80 6.91
CA ASP A 51 0.54 37.19 7.02
C ASP A 51 1.47 37.67 5.88
N GLN A 52 1.21 37.23 4.64
CA GLN A 52 2.03 37.53 3.44
C GLN A 52 3.46 36.96 3.48
N VAL A 53 3.78 36.11 4.45
CA VAL A 53 5.04 35.36 4.50
C VAL A 53 4.88 34.10 3.65
N PHE A 54 5.69 34.01 2.60
CA PHE A 54 5.78 32.81 1.77
C PHE A 54 6.72 31.80 2.40
N LEU A 55 6.43 30.51 2.21
CA LEU A 55 7.38 29.45 2.51
C LEU A 55 8.70 29.72 1.75
N PRO A 56 9.88 29.64 2.39
CA PRO A 56 11.15 29.84 1.70
C PRO A 56 11.32 28.91 0.49
N ALA A 57 11.98 29.39 -0.57
CA ALA A 57 12.14 28.64 -1.81
C ALA A 57 12.82 27.27 -1.62
N ASP A 58 13.75 27.16 -0.67
CA ASP A 58 14.42 25.90 -0.36
C ASP A 58 13.47 24.88 0.28
N ASP A 59 12.56 25.33 1.14
CA ASP A 59 11.57 24.44 1.75
C ASP A 59 10.50 24.03 0.74
N GLN A 60 10.12 24.91 -0.20
CA GLN A 60 9.27 24.55 -1.33
C GLN A 60 9.89 23.45 -2.20
N LYS A 61 11.19 23.51 -2.50
CA LYS A 61 11.91 22.47 -3.25
C LYS A 61 11.99 21.14 -2.50
N LYS A 62 12.17 21.18 -1.17
CA LYS A 62 12.13 19.98 -0.32
C LYS A 62 10.75 19.33 -0.37
N ILE A 63 9.67 20.12 -0.31
CA ILE A 63 8.31 19.62 -0.47
C ILE A 63 8.14 18.93 -1.83
N ASP A 64 8.56 19.55 -2.93
CA ASP A 64 8.47 18.94 -4.27
C ASP A 64 9.19 17.59 -4.36
N THR A 65 10.38 17.52 -3.76
CA THR A 65 11.17 16.28 -3.69
C THR A 65 10.43 15.20 -2.90
N ILE A 66 9.87 15.56 -1.74
CA ILE A 66 9.10 14.62 -0.89
C ILE A 66 7.85 14.14 -1.63
N GLN A 67 7.09 15.03 -2.28
CA GLN A 67 5.89 14.66 -3.03
C GLN A 67 6.19 13.70 -4.17
N THR A 68 7.27 13.94 -4.92
CA THR A 68 7.73 13.04 -5.99
C THR A 68 8.04 11.66 -5.43
N LYS A 69 8.75 11.61 -4.29
CA LYS A 69 9.11 10.35 -3.64
C LYS A 69 7.89 9.60 -3.09
N LEU A 70 6.95 10.31 -2.45
CA LEU A 70 5.70 9.75 -1.95
C LEU A 70 4.87 9.12 -3.06
N ASN A 71 4.73 9.81 -4.20
CA ASN A 71 4.02 9.27 -5.35
C ASN A 71 4.70 8.01 -5.92
N SER A 72 6.02 8.01 -6.05
CA SER A 72 6.76 6.81 -6.48
C SER A 72 6.54 5.66 -5.49
N THR A 73 6.75 5.90 -4.20
CA THR A 73 6.59 4.86 -3.15
C THR A 73 5.16 4.32 -3.09
N ALA A 74 4.15 5.17 -3.25
CA ALA A 74 2.76 4.74 -3.30
C ALA A 74 2.48 3.84 -4.51
N ASN A 75 2.96 4.22 -5.70
CA ASN A 75 2.81 3.43 -6.91
C ASN A 75 3.59 2.10 -6.84
N ASP A 76 4.81 2.12 -6.28
CA ASP A 76 5.64 0.93 -6.12
C ASP A 76 4.99 -0.06 -5.15
N LEU A 77 4.47 0.43 -4.02
CA LEU A 77 3.75 -0.40 -3.05
C LEU A 77 2.49 -1.01 -3.68
N GLU A 78 1.67 -0.21 -4.36
CA GLU A 78 0.46 -0.67 -5.06
C GLU A 78 0.79 -1.77 -6.08
N TYR A 79 1.81 -1.54 -6.91
CA TYR A 79 2.25 -2.47 -7.94
C TYR A 79 2.77 -3.79 -7.34
N GLN A 80 3.67 -3.73 -6.36
CA GLN A 80 4.24 -4.91 -5.74
C GLN A 80 3.19 -5.70 -4.95
N THR A 81 2.31 -5.03 -4.21
CA THR A 81 1.21 -5.70 -3.50
C THR A 81 0.28 -6.42 -4.47
N LYS A 82 -0.07 -5.79 -5.60
CA LYS A 82 -0.89 -6.45 -6.63
C LYS A 82 -0.20 -7.69 -7.19
N GLN A 83 1.06 -7.57 -7.64
CA GLN A 83 1.79 -8.70 -8.21
C GLN A 83 1.97 -9.84 -7.20
N ASN A 84 2.35 -9.53 -5.96
CA ASN A 84 2.52 -10.54 -4.92
C ASN A 84 1.20 -11.21 -4.58
N SER A 85 0.11 -10.44 -4.50
CA SER A 85 -1.21 -10.98 -4.23
C SER A 85 -1.70 -11.90 -5.34
N ASP A 86 -1.50 -11.53 -6.61
CA ASP A 86 -1.88 -12.38 -7.75
C ASP A 86 -1.03 -13.66 -7.79
N GLY A 87 0.27 -13.56 -7.47
CA GLY A 87 1.16 -14.71 -7.38
C GLY A 87 0.77 -15.69 -6.28
N ILE A 88 0.49 -15.18 -5.07
CA ILE A 88 0.11 -16.02 -3.93
C ILE A 88 -1.25 -16.69 -4.18
N ARG A 89 -2.24 -15.96 -4.73
CA ARG A 89 -3.55 -16.57 -5.08
C ARG A 89 -3.38 -17.71 -6.08
N LYS A 90 -2.61 -17.51 -7.15
CA LYS A 90 -2.33 -18.58 -8.12
C LYS A 90 -1.70 -19.82 -7.50
N LEU A 91 -0.78 -19.65 -6.55
CA LEU A 91 -0.16 -20.77 -5.84
C LEU A 91 -1.16 -21.48 -4.91
N LEU A 92 -2.01 -20.71 -4.21
CA LEU A 92 -3.04 -21.25 -3.32
C LEU A 92 -4.16 -21.98 -4.05
N ASP A 93 -4.53 -21.51 -5.25
CA ASP A 93 -5.56 -22.13 -6.09
C ASP A 93 -5.05 -23.38 -6.82
N SER A 94 -3.74 -23.59 -6.86
CA SER A 94 -3.09 -24.72 -7.55
C SER A 94 -2.88 -25.96 -6.67
N VAL A 95 -3.16 -25.87 -5.36
CA VAL A 95 -2.89 -26.94 -4.36
C VAL A 95 -4.16 -27.60 -3.84
#